data_AF-A0A392NPF4-F1
#
_entry.id   AF-A0A392NPF4-F1
#
_cell.length_a   1.000
_cell.length_b   1.000
_cell.length_c   1.000
_cell.angle_alpha   90.00
_cell.angle_beta   90.00
_cell.angle_gamma   90.00
#
_symmetry.space_group_name_H-M   'P 1'
#
loop_
_entity.id
_entity.type
_entity.pdbx_description
1 polymer ?
#
loop_
_entity_poly.entity_id
_entity_poly.type
_entity_poly.pdbx_seq_one_letter_code
_entity_poly.pdbx_strand_id
1 'polypeptide(L)'
;MDSFCIPWSCLDLSSKKPVPEENQPKIQKSFAHAVSNVCEIPLSQFPQACVKGDRLAIPIPEEDYLAGIEACKLNLQGRIIWPKGATPLTVAALKNKLSSMWEDLSA
;
A
#
# COMPACT_ATOMS: atom_id res chain seq x y z
N MET A 1 -19.65 3.24 -24.13
CA MET A 1 -18.80 2.82 -23.01
C MET A 1 -17.46 3.46 -23.24
N ASP A 2 -17.21 4.57 -22.55
CA ASP A 2 -15.96 5.31 -22.70
C ASP A 2 -14.79 4.44 -22.25
N SER A 3 -13.82 4.27 -23.14
CA SER A 3 -12.63 3.48 -22.88
C SER A 3 -11.79 4.25 -21.87
N PHE A 4 -11.69 3.74 -20.64
CA PHE A 4 -10.84 4.32 -19.61
C PHE A 4 -9.38 4.19 -20.06
N CYS A 5 -8.77 5.31 -20.43
CA CYS A 5 -7.35 5.37 -20.76
C CYS A 5 -6.56 5.32 -19.44
N ILE A 6 -6.09 4.14 -19.05
CA ILE A 6 -5.18 3.99 -17.92
C ILE A 6 -3.79 4.41 -18.41
N PRO A 7 -3.22 5.52 -17.89
CA PRO A 7 -1.93 6.05 -18.37
C PRO A 7 -0.72 5.20 -17.94
N TRP A 8 -0.94 4.20 -17.08
CA TRP A 8 0.08 3.29 -16.58
C TRP A 8 -0.06 1.91 -17.21
N SER A 9 0.75 1.64 -18.23
CA SER A 9 0.77 0.35 -18.93
C SER A 9 1.11 -0.85 -18.05
N CYS A 10 1.71 -0.64 -16.88
CA CYS A 10 1.98 -1.71 -15.89
C CYS A 10 0.73 -2.17 -15.13
N LEU A 11 -0.32 -1.35 -15.10
CA LEU A 11 -1.62 -1.67 -14.49
C LEU A 11 -2.64 -2.16 -15.52
N ASP A 12 -2.29 -2.08 -16.81
CA ASP A 12 -3.10 -2.63 -17.88
C ASP A 12 -2.95 -4.16 -17.90
N LEU A 13 -3.92 -4.84 -17.27
CA LEU A 13 -4.03 -6.30 -17.22
C LEU A 13 -4.09 -6.94 -18.62
N SER A 14 -4.37 -6.16 -19.67
CA SER A 14 -4.43 -6.63 -21.05
C SER A 14 -3.05 -6.78 -21.71
N SER A 15 -2.01 -6.08 -21.23
CA SER A 15 -0.71 -6.04 -21.92
C SER A 15 0.22 -7.20 -21.53
N LYS A 16 -0.14 -8.43 -21.92
CA LYS A 16 0.86 -9.50 -22.07
C LYS A 16 1.61 -9.29 -23.38
N LYS A 17 2.64 -8.43 -23.38
CA LYS A 17 3.61 -8.45 -24.48
C LYS A 17 4.38 -9.78 -24.47
N PRO A 18 4.55 -10.47 -25.61
CA PRO A 18 5.50 -11.57 -25.69
C PRO A 18 6.90 -11.03 -25.39
N VAL A 19 7.59 -11.69 -24.47
CA VAL A 19 8.97 -11.38 -24.08
C VAL A 19 9.87 -11.56 -25.32
N PRO A 20 10.57 -10.52 -25.80
CA PRO A 20 11.59 -10.71 -26.81
C PRO A 20 12.78 -11.42 -26.17
N GLU A 21 13.23 -12.54 -26.75
CA GLU A 21 14.52 -13.16 -26.42
C GLU A 21 15.65 -12.18 -26.75
N GLU A 22 16.22 -11.55 -25.73
CA GLU A 22 17.25 -10.53 -25.88
C GLU A 22 18.65 -11.15 -25.71
N ASN A 23 19.20 -11.66 -26.82
CA ASN A 23 20.57 -12.17 -26.94
C ASN A 23 21.61 -11.03 -27.01
N GLN A 24 21.62 -10.12 -26.05
CA GLN A 24 22.71 -9.15 -25.90
C GLN A 24 23.18 -9.05 -24.44
N PRO A 25 24.49 -8.93 -24.19
CA PRO A 25 25.02 -8.71 -22.85
C PRO A 25 24.58 -7.33 -22.35
N LYS A 26 23.43 -7.27 -21.68
CA LYS A 26 22.98 -6.08 -20.97
C LYS A 26 24.00 -5.81 -19.87
N ILE A 27 24.72 -4.70 -19.99
CA ILE A 27 25.48 -4.11 -18.90
C ILE A 27 24.56 -4.08 -17.67
N GLN A 28 24.88 -4.88 -16.66
CA GLN A 28 24.08 -4.96 -15.44
C GLN A 28 24.19 -3.61 -14.74
N LYS A 29 23.17 -2.76 -14.92
CA LYS A 29 23.07 -1.50 -14.21
C LYS A 29 22.99 -1.84 -12.72
N SER A 30 24.01 -1.43 -11.97
CA SER A 30 24.02 -1.52 -10.51
C SER A 30 22.78 -0.82 -9.94
N PHE A 31 22.26 -1.30 -8.80
CA PHE A 31 21.19 -0.66 -8.06
C PHE A 31 21.44 0.84 -7.87
N ALA A 32 22.70 1.23 -7.58
CA ALA A 32 23.13 2.61 -7.45
C ALA A 32 22.88 3.44 -8.73
N HIS A 33 23.09 2.85 -9.90
CA HIS A 33 22.84 3.47 -11.20
C HIS A 33 21.34 3.60 -11.53
N ALA A 34 20.52 2.70 -11.00
CA ALA A 34 19.07 2.75 -11.16
C ALA A 34 18.45 3.85 -10.28
N VAL A 35 18.94 4.02 -9.05
CA VAL A 35 18.47 5.06 -8.12
C VAL A 35 19.08 6.44 -8.39
N SER A 36 20.25 6.51 -9.05
CA SER A 36 20.86 7.79 -9.46
C SER A 36 20.20 8.42 -10.68
N ASN A 37 19.39 7.66 -11.43
CA ASN A 37 18.47 8.21 -12.43
C ASN A 37 17.29 8.87 -11.69
N VAL A 38 17.59 9.97 -11.00
CA VAL A 38 16.59 10.88 -10.49
C VAL A 38 15.95 11.52 -11.72
N CYS A 39 14.88 10.89 -12.21
CA CYS A 39 13.98 11.53 -13.15
C CYS A 39 13.32 12.68 -12.38
N GLU A 40 13.77 13.91 -12.60
CA GLU A 40 13.02 15.09 -12.20
C GLU A 40 11.74 15.13 -13.03
N ILE A 41 10.68 14.53 -12.50
CA ILE A 41 9.35 14.54 -13.12
C ILE A 41 8.87 15.98 -13.05
N PRO A 42 8.73 16.69 -14.18
CA PRO A 42 8.25 18.07 -14.17
C PRO A 42 6.88 18.11 -13.52
N LEU A 43 6.61 19.14 -12.71
CA LEU A 43 5.34 19.26 -12.01
C LEU A 43 4.12 19.24 -12.95
N SER A 44 4.31 19.61 -14.22
CA SER A 44 3.32 19.57 -15.29
C SER A 44 2.89 18.16 -15.71
N GLN A 45 3.65 17.10 -15.38
CA GLN A 45 3.26 15.72 -15.63
C GLN A 45 2.37 15.15 -14.52
N PHE A 46 2.32 15.78 -13.34
CA PHE A 46 1.40 15.36 -12.30
C PHE A 46 -0.01 15.83 -12.63
N PRO A 47 -1.03 15.03 -12.28
CA PRO A 47 -2.40 15.50 -12.31
C PRO A 47 -2.53 16.80 -11.53
N GLN A 48 -3.20 17.79 -12.11
CA GLN A 48 -3.45 19.04 -11.41
C GLN A 48 -4.21 18.75 -10.12
N ALA A 49 -3.67 19.21 -8.99
CA ALA A 49 -4.37 19.15 -7.72
C ALA A 49 -5.69 19.90 -7.86
N CYS A 50 -6.80 19.17 -7.83
CA CYS A 50 -8.14 19.72 -7.92
C CYS A 50 -8.85 19.46 -6.60
N VAL A 51 -9.42 20.51 -6.02
CA VAL A 51 -10.37 20.38 -4.91
C VAL A 51 -11.68 19.88 -5.51
N LYS A 52 -11.87 18.56 -5.55
CA LYS A 52 -13.19 17.97 -5.82
C LYS A 52 -13.99 18.04 -4.53
N GLY A 53 -14.74 19.13 -4.32
CA GLY A 53 -15.30 19.42 -2.99
C GLY A 53 -16.72 19.99 -2.94
N ASP A 54 -17.18 20.75 -3.92
CA ASP A 54 -18.45 21.48 -3.71
C ASP A 54 -19.70 20.60 -3.93
N ARG A 55 -19.60 19.54 -4.76
CA ARG A 55 -20.73 18.67 -5.13
C ARG A 55 -20.40 17.19 -5.31
N LEU A 56 -19.15 16.77 -5.06
CA LEU A 56 -18.75 15.37 -5.22
C LEU A 56 -18.80 14.67 -3.87
N ALA A 57 -19.89 13.97 -3.61
CA ALA A 57 -19.98 12.99 -2.53
C ALA A 57 -19.74 11.60 -3.11
N ILE A 58 -18.88 10.81 -2.45
CA ILE A 58 -18.76 9.37 -2.71
C ILE A 58 -19.71 8.70 -1.73
N PRO A 59 -20.89 8.22 -2.17
CA PRO A 59 -21.81 7.55 -1.26
C PRO A 59 -21.18 6.24 -0.79
N ILE A 60 -21.22 6.00 0.51
CA ILE A 60 -20.85 4.72 1.11
C ILE A 60 -22.17 4.02 1.44
N PRO A 61 -22.49 2.88 0.82
CA PRO A 61 -23.65 2.08 1.20
C PRO A 61 -23.61 1.72 2.69
N GLU A 62 -24.78 1.69 3.33
CA GLU A 62 -24.88 1.37 4.76
C GLU A 62 -24.33 -0.03 5.07
N GLU A 63 -24.57 -1.00 4.18
CA GLU A 63 -24.04 -2.36 4.27
C GLU A 63 -22.51 -2.39 4.32
N ASP A 64 -21.84 -1.66 3.43
CA ASP A 64 -20.37 -1.57 3.38
C ASP A 64 -19.81 -0.87 4.61
N TYR A 65 -20.52 0.16 5.10
CA TYR A 65 -20.15 0.85 6.33
C TYR A 65 -20.22 -0.10 7.53
N LEU A 66 -21.33 -0.83 7.69
CA LEU A 66 -21.51 -1.78 8.79
C LEU A 66 -20.50 -2.93 8.71
N ALA A 67 -20.24 -3.46 7.51
CA ALA A 67 -19.21 -4.48 7.29
C ALA A 67 -17.82 -3.96 7.68
N GLY A 68 -17.50 -2.70 7.38
CA GLY A 68 -16.26 -2.05 7.81
C GLY A 68 -16.16 -1.92 9.34
N ILE A 69 -17.26 -1.55 10.00
CA ILE A 69 -17.32 -1.48 11.47
C ILE A 69 -17.14 -2.86 12.09
N GLU A 70 -17.78 -3.89 11.56
CA GLU A 70 -17.65 -5.26 12.04
C GLU A 70 -16.22 -5.77 11.86
N ALA A 71 -15.61 -5.56 10.70
CA ALA A 71 -14.23 -5.92 10.42
C ALA A 71 -13.23 -5.17 11.32
N CYS A 72 -13.51 -3.91 11.67
CA CYS A 72 -12.63 -3.09 12.50
C CYS A 72 -12.90 -3.22 14.00
N LYS A 73 -13.98 -3.90 14.41
CA LYS A 73 -14.38 -4.05 15.81
C LYS A 73 -13.28 -4.60 16.70
N LEU A 74 -12.39 -5.40 16.10
CA LEU A 74 -11.35 -6.15 16.78
C LEU A 74 -9.94 -5.66 16.41
N ASN A 75 -9.82 -4.53 15.72
CA ASN A 75 -8.52 -3.93 15.40
C ASN A 75 -7.95 -3.22 16.63
N LEU A 76 -6.80 -3.70 17.12
CA LEU A 76 -6.07 -3.06 18.21
C LEU A 76 -5.02 -2.11 17.65
N GLN A 77 -5.23 -0.80 17.82
CA GLN A 77 -4.21 0.21 17.56
C GLN A 77 -3.69 0.78 18.89
N GLY A 78 -2.47 0.41 19.26
CA GLY A 78 -1.85 0.83 20.51
C GLY A 78 -0.40 1.27 20.32
N ARG A 79 0.11 2.05 21.28
CA ARG A 79 1.54 2.34 21.41
C ARG A 79 2.07 1.62 22.63
N ILE A 80 3.22 0.99 22.47
CA ILE A 80 3.91 0.32 23.56
C ILE A 80 5.06 1.22 24.00
N ILE A 81 5.03 1.65 25.27
CA ILE A 81 6.09 2.49 25.85
C ILE A 81 7.06 1.58 26.59
N TRP A 82 8.34 1.62 26.22
CA TRP A 82 9.39 0.83 26.85
C TRP A 82 10.27 1.70 27.74
N PRO A 83 10.43 1.40 29.04
CA PRO A 83 11.38 2.10 29.88
C PRO A 83 12.82 1.73 29.50
N LYS A 84 13.74 2.68 29.70
CA LYS A 84 15.15 2.50 29.38
C LYS A 84 15.75 1.37 30.23
N GLY A 85 16.39 0.40 29.58
CA GLY A 85 17.02 -0.75 30.25
C GLY A 85 16.12 -1.97 30.45
N ALA A 86 14.84 -1.90 30.05
CA ALA A 86 13.99 -3.09 30.06
C ALA A 86 14.34 -4.05 28.92
N THR A 87 14.19 -5.35 29.19
CA THR A 87 14.40 -6.42 28.21
C THR A 87 13.53 -6.21 26.98
N PRO A 88 14.07 -6.20 25.75
CA PRO A 88 13.27 -6.09 24.55
C PRO A 88 12.25 -7.22 24.45
N LEU A 89 10.99 -6.89 24.18
CA LEU A 89 9.94 -7.89 23.99
C LEU A 89 9.95 -8.39 22.56
N THR A 90 9.97 -9.71 22.38
CA THR A 90 9.82 -10.32 21.07
C THR A 90 8.37 -10.24 20.62
N VAL A 91 8.16 -10.22 19.30
CA VAL A 91 6.81 -10.23 18.70
C VAL A 91 5.98 -11.42 19.21
N ALA A 92 6.60 -12.59 19.39
CA ALA A 92 5.94 -13.77 19.93
C ALA A 92 5.48 -13.58 21.40
N ALA A 93 6.33 -13.01 22.25
CA ALA A 93 5.97 -12.74 23.64
C ALA A 93 4.88 -11.66 23.73
N LEU A 94 4.91 -10.66 22.84
CA LEU A 94 3.85 -9.67 22.72
C LEU A 94 2.52 -10.30 22.27
N LYS A 95 2.54 -11.13 21.22
CA LYS A 95 1.35 -11.84 20.71
C LYS A 95 0.73 -12.66 21.85
N ASN A 96 1.51 -13.49 22.53
CA ASN A 96 1.04 -14.31 23.65
C ASN A 96 0.40 -13.49 24.78
N LYS A 97 0.99 -12.33 25.11
CA LYS A 97 0.45 -11.46 26.16
C LYS A 97 -0.83 -10.74 25.72
N LEU A 98 -0.96 -10.41 24.44
CA LEU A 98 -2.17 -9.80 23.90
C LEU A 98 -3.28 -10.84 23.68
N SER A 99 -2.95 -12.07 23.32
CA SER A 99 -3.92 -13.17 23.13
C SER A 99 -4.70 -13.52 24.40
N SER A 100 -4.17 -13.23 25.61
CA SER A 100 -4.95 -13.41 26.84
C SER A 100 -6.00 -12.31 27.08
N MET A 101 -5.87 -11.18 26.40
CA MET A 101 -6.78 -10.03 26.51
C MET A 101 -7.65 -9.84 25.26
N TRP A 102 -7.29 -10.48 24.14
CA TRP A 102 -7.88 -10.29 22.83
C TRP A 102 -8.10 -11.64 22.14
N GLU A 103 -9.37 -12.07 22.09
CA GLU A 103 -9.77 -13.43 21.70
C GLU A 103 -9.39 -13.75 20.24
N ASP A 104 -9.50 -12.77 19.34
CA ASP A 104 -9.24 -12.94 17.89
C ASP A 104 -7.77 -12.86 17.48
N LEU A 105 -6.85 -12.60 18.42
CA LEU A 105 -5.41 -12.60 18.09
C LEU A 105 -4.83 -14.02 17.96
N SER A 106 -5.61 -15.03 18.33
CA SER A 106 -5.21 -16.43 18.42
C SER A 106 -5.36 -17.21 17.11
N ALA A 107 -6.02 -16.63 16.10
CA ALA A 107 -6.15 -17.19 14.75
C ALA A 107 -4.88 -17.01 13.89
#